data_AF-A0A6P6TCW9-F1
#
_entry.id   AF-A0A6P6TCW9-F1
#
_cell.length_a   1.000
_cell.length_b   1.000
_cell.length_c   1.000
_cell.angle_alpha   90.00
_cell.angle_beta   90.00
_cell.angle_gamma   90.00
#
_symmetry.space_group_name_H-M   'P 1'
#
loop_
_entity.id
_entity.type
_entity.pdbx_description
1 polymer ?
#
loop_
_entity_poly.entity_id
_entity_poly.type
_entity_poly.pdbx_seq_one_letter_code
_entity_poly.pdbx_strand_id
1 'polypeptide(L)'
;MIHYNSIDLPYFDTNAAEHRDLHISLSRLRYLKVTMQEYLKLTVQYDSDDSNDDSDNDTDFETGNFINISIPVFLVGFNFGSLEAAQLVALDTGSNLLWVQCKLDIGGNRTFYRNYWPAESSTYSVNVRCEDFYSSTPLTCIPTPTLCWYVLKYLGEVIVRGNPAFERFIFGSSFDNQPAHELNPLFGCTRKNSYTDKFNRVLGFGPSGISLASQLDSSEFSYCIGNLNDPFDEKNILIIGIKFGGVEFSTPLIIREFDYYVNLEGISFGGRMLGIDKKDLRMDNFKSGGGATIDSGSGLSSFEDIANEKLEQTIVDYIGDSLERRYFSLDKYKFCYIGHLFRDFKGFTTIAFHFDGATMELDKKNLFKQVYQMWYV
;
A
#
# COMPACT_ATOMS: atom_id res chain seq x y z
N MET A 1 0.09 -17.71 7.13
CA MET A 1 0.28 -16.33 7.63
C MET A 1 1.16 -16.43 8.87
N ILE A 2 2.41 -15.94 8.84
CA ILE A 2 3.36 -16.19 9.94
C ILE A 2 3.13 -15.18 11.08
N HIS A 3 2.45 -15.61 12.14
CA HIS A 3 2.41 -14.84 13.39
C HIS A 3 3.81 -14.84 14.02
N TYR A 4 4.42 -13.67 14.10
CA TYR A 4 5.79 -13.51 14.62
C TYR A 4 5.82 -13.15 16.13
N ASN A 5 4.68 -12.72 16.69
CA ASN A 5 4.59 -12.10 18.02
C ASN A 5 3.69 -12.89 19.01
N SER A 6 3.52 -14.20 18.85
CA SER A 6 2.93 -15.01 19.93
C SER A 6 4.04 -15.45 20.88
N ILE A 7 3.88 -15.16 22.17
CA ILE A 7 4.77 -15.62 23.25
C ILE A 7 4.74 -17.16 23.34
N ASP A 8 3.66 -17.78 22.86
CA ASP A 8 3.48 -19.24 22.82
C ASP A 8 4.20 -19.93 21.64
N LEU A 9 4.90 -19.19 20.76
CA LEU A 9 5.63 -19.77 19.63
C LEU A 9 7.08 -20.11 20.00
N PRO A 10 7.60 -21.28 19.59
CA PRO A 10 8.95 -21.75 19.95
C PRO A 10 10.11 -20.99 19.26
N TYR A 11 9.82 -19.87 18.59
CA TYR A 11 10.76 -19.03 17.85
C TYR A 11 10.77 -17.57 18.33
N PHE A 12 10.16 -17.27 19.48
CA PHE A 12 10.17 -15.93 20.07
C PHE A 12 11.53 -15.59 20.68
N ASP A 13 12.27 -14.69 20.02
CA ASP A 13 13.56 -14.15 20.50
C ASP A 13 13.34 -12.81 21.23
N THR A 14 13.87 -12.73 22.46
CA THR A 14 13.81 -11.58 23.36
C THR A 14 14.79 -10.46 22.99
N ASN A 15 15.98 -10.77 22.47
CA ASN A 15 16.91 -9.74 22.01
C ASN A 15 16.35 -9.08 20.75
N ALA A 16 15.77 -9.89 19.87
CA ALA A 16 15.00 -9.39 18.74
C ALA A 16 13.78 -8.55 19.17
N ALA A 17 13.33 -8.58 20.43
CA ALA A 17 12.25 -7.72 20.94
C ALA A 17 12.71 -6.28 21.21
N GLU A 18 13.80 -6.10 21.98
CA GLU A 18 14.32 -4.76 22.28
C GLU A 18 14.75 -4.01 21.00
N HIS A 19 15.35 -4.72 20.04
CA HIS A 19 15.69 -4.15 18.73
C HIS A 19 14.45 -3.77 17.90
N ARG A 20 13.32 -4.50 18.03
CA ARG A 20 12.06 -4.13 17.37
C ARG A 20 11.52 -2.81 17.92
N ASP A 21 11.52 -2.62 19.23
CA ASP A 21 10.99 -1.40 19.87
C ASP A 21 11.73 -0.14 19.39
N LEU A 22 13.04 -0.24 19.14
CA LEU A 22 13.84 0.83 18.53
C LEU A 22 13.45 1.10 17.06
N HIS A 23 13.33 0.05 16.23
CA HIS A 23 12.94 0.20 14.82
C HIS A 23 11.52 0.72 14.63
N ILE A 24 10.60 0.26 15.48
CA ILE A 24 9.24 0.78 15.61
C ILE A 24 9.32 2.27 15.99
N SER A 25 10.09 2.64 17.00
CA SER A 25 10.26 4.04 17.42
C SER A 25 10.85 4.95 16.33
N LEU A 26 11.82 4.47 15.55
CA LEU A 26 12.37 5.20 14.40
C LEU A 26 11.35 5.36 13.26
N SER A 27 10.52 4.34 13.01
CA SER A 27 9.46 4.38 12.01
C SER A 27 8.32 5.33 12.45
N ARG A 28 7.95 5.29 13.74
CA ARG A 28 7.05 6.25 14.39
C ARG A 28 7.57 7.68 14.24
N LEU A 29 8.86 7.92 14.48
CA LEU A 29 9.50 9.23 14.31
C LEU A 29 9.49 9.71 12.85
N ARG A 30 9.78 8.84 11.87
CA ARG A 30 9.68 9.18 10.44
C ARG A 30 8.25 9.55 10.05
N TYR A 31 7.27 8.75 10.49
CA TYR A 31 5.85 9.03 10.27
C TYR A 31 5.46 10.39 10.82
N LEU A 32 5.73 10.64 12.11
CA LEU A 32 5.43 11.92 12.77
C LEU A 32 6.12 13.11 12.08
N LYS A 33 7.40 12.97 11.69
CA LYS A 33 8.14 14.02 10.98
C LYS A 33 7.43 14.42 9.68
N VAL A 34 7.03 13.46 8.85
CA VAL A 34 6.34 13.74 7.58
C VAL A 34 4.92 14.26 7.83
N THR A 35 4.16 13.67 8.76
CA THR A 35 2.78 14.09 9.08
C THR A 35 2.73 15.51 9.65
N MET A 36 3.63 15.88 10.58
CA MET A 36 3.71 17.25 11.12
C MET A 36 4.06 18.26 10.03
N GLN A 37 4.95 17.90 9.09
CA GLN A 37 5.32 18.76 7.97
C GLN A 37 4.18 18.94 6.96
N GLU A 38 3.33 17.93 6.76
CA GLU A 38 2.10 18.05 5.96
C GLU A 38 1.03 18.91 6.67
N TYR A 39 0.91 18.82 8.00
CA TYR A 39 -0.02 19.63 8.80
C TYR A 39 0.37 21.12 8.78
N LEU A 40 1.63 21.46 9.11
CA LEU A 40 2.13 22.84 9.10
C LEU A 40 1.92 23.54 7.75
N LYS A 41 1.93 22.78 6.64
CA LYS A 41 1.61 23.31 5.31
C LYS A 41 0.14 23.70 5.15
N LEU A 42 -0.80 22.93 5.73
CA LEU A 42 -2.22 23.24 5.64
C LEU A 42 -2.54 24.54 6.38
N THR A 43 -2.00 24.72 7.59
CA THR A 43 -2.15 25.95 8.39
C THR A 43 -1.61 27.17 7.64
N VAL A 44 -0.33 27.12 7.20
CA VAL A 44 0.31 28.23 6.47
C VAL A 44 -0.38 28.55 5.13
N GLN A 45 -1.08 27.58 4.52
CA GLN A 45 -1.85 27.83 3.30
C GLN A 45 -3.21 28.49 3.62
N TYR A 46 -3.86 28.13 4.74
CA TYR A 46 -5.06 28.79 5.25
C TYR A 46 -4.77 30.27 5.61
N ASP A 47 -3.73 30.52 6.39
CA ASP A 47 -3.28 31.87 6.78
C ASP A 47 -2.93 32.76 5.57
N SER A 48 -2.61 32.16 4.41
CA SER A 48 -2.26 32.89 3.18
C SER A 48 -3.46 33.27 2.31
N ASP A 49 -4.62 32.68 2.54
CA ASP A 49 -5.87 33.01 1.83
C ASP A 49 -6.73 34.02 2.64
N ASP A 50 -6.61 34.07 3.97
CA ASP A 50 -7.29 35.05 4.86
C ASP A 50 -6.48 36.34 5.07
N SER A 51 -6.12 37.02 3.99
CA SER A 51 -5.55 38.37 4.07
C SER A 51 -6.65 39.46 4.25
N ASN A 52 -7.45 39.37 5.32
CA ASN A 52 -8.30 40.46 5.88
C ASN A 52 -9.06 40.00 7.15
N ASP A 53 -8.39 39.97 8.32
CA ASP A 53 -8.86 40.75 9.47
C ASP A 53 -7.75 40.91 10.51
N ASP A 54 -7.70 42.09 11.15
CA ASP A 54 -6.82 42.34 12.30
C ASP A 54 -7.61 42.12 13.60
N SER A 55 -6.90 41.67 14.65
CA SER A 55 -7.39 41.40 16.01
C SER A 55 -8.32 40.21 16.22
N ASP A 56 -7.79 39.15 16.86
CA ASP A 56 -8.20 38.88 18.25
C ASP A 56 -7.12 38.12 19.06
N ASN A 57 -7.24 38.16 20.39
CA ASN A 57 -6.33 37.52 21.35
C ASN A 57 -6.84 36.11 21.69
N ASP A 58 -6.62 35.11 20.83
CA ASP A 58 -6.97 33.72 21.16
C ASP A 58 -5.77 32.92 21.69
N THR A 59 -5.87 32.48 22.95
CA THR A 59 -4.96 31.48 23.52
C THR A 59 -5.47 30.07 23.23
N ASP A 60 -5.50 29.73 21.95
CA ASP A 60 -6.00 28.43 21.50
C ASP A 60 -4.97 27.32 21.62
N PHE A 61 -5.38 26.23 22.30
CA PHE A 61 -4.64 24.99 22.36
C PHE A 61 -5.11 24.04 21.25
N GLU A 62 -4.35 23.96 20.16
CA GLU A 62 -4.59 22.93 19.14
C GLU A 62 -4.36 21.52 19.71
N THR A 63 -5.42 20.71 19.72
CA THR A 63 -5.36 19.28 20.02
C THR A 63 -5.06 18.49 18.73
N GLY A 64 -4.26 17.43 18.84
CA GLY A 64 -3.73 16.68 17.69
C GLY A 64 -4.82 16.02 16.84
N ASN A 65 -5.13 16.62 15.69
CA ASN A 65 -6.01 16.02 14.68
C ASN A 65 -5.28 14.90 13.93
N PHE A 66 -5.64 13.65 14.21
CA PHE A 66 -5.18 12.50 13.43
C PHE A 66 -5.82 12.53 12.03
N ILE A 67 -4.98 12.42 10.99
CA ILE A 67 -5.45 12.47 9.60
C ILE A 67 -6.33 11.25 9.29
N ASN A 68 -7.60 11.49 9.00
CA ASN A 68 -8.46 10.49 8.37
C ASN A 68 -8.00 10.29 6.91
N ILE A 69 -7.57 9.08 6.56
CA ILE A 69 -7.09 8.73 5.23
C ILE A 69 -8.24 8.14 4.42
N SER A 70 -8.51 8.68 3.22
CA SER A 70 -9.61 8.23 2.35
C SER A 70 -9.52 6.76 1.92
N ILE A 71 -8.32 6.19 1.90
CA ILE A 71 -8.03 4.79 1.62
C ILE A 71 -6.89 4.34 2.57
N PRO A 72 -7.10 3.32 3.44
CA PRO A 72 -6.01 2.78 4.24
C PRO A 72 -4.98 2.10 3.34
N VAL A 73 -3.72 2.50 3.44
CA VAL A 73 -2.59 1.97 2.63
C VAL A 73 -1.42 1.64 3.55
N PHE A 74 -0.66 0.58 3.23
CA PHE A 74 0.53 0.24 4.00
C PHE A 74 1.69 1.16 3.60
N LEU A 75 2.16 1.99 4.54
CA LEU A 75 3.19 2.98 4.28
C LEU A 75 4.59 2.48 4.67
N VAL A 76 5.57 2.74 3.82
CA VAL A 76 7.00 2.49 4.07
C VAL A 76 7.73 3.83 4.14
N GLY A 77 8.65 3.94 5.10
CA GLY A 77 9.44 5.16 5.34
C GLY A 77 10.93 4.98 5.07
N PHE A 78 11.52 5.90 4.31
CA PHE A 78 12.96 5.93 4.01
C PHE A 78 13.49 7.37 4.02
N ASN A 79 14.82 7.53 4.06
CA ASN A 79 15.49 8.81 3.78
C ASN A 79 16.03 8.79 2.33
N PHE A 80 16.14 9.95 1.69
CA PHE A 80 16.41 10.03 0.25
C PHE A 80 17.09 11.33 -0.18
N GLY A 81 17.95 11.23 -1.21
CA GLY A 81 18.78 12.33 -1.72
C GLY A 81 19.97 12.67 -0.82
N SER A 82 20.87 13.54 -1.28
CA SER A 82 22.05 13.94 -0.51
C SER A 82 21.76 14.74 0.77
N LEU A 83 20.51 15.20 0.95
CA LEU A 83 20.01 15.86 2.16
C LEU A 83 19.25 14.92 3.10
N GLU A 84 19.17 13.63 2.77
CA GLU A 84 18.49 12.58 3.56
C GLU A 84 17.04 12.95 3.94
N ALA A 85 16.31 13.52 2.98
CA ALA A 85 14.92 13.92 3.15
C ALA A 85 14.04 12.69 3.43
N ALA A 86 13.33 12.70 4.55
CA ALA A 86 12.40 11.63 4.90
C ALA A 86 11.22 11.62 3.93
N GLN A 87 10.80 10.43 3.46
CA GLN A 87 9.63 10.22 2.61
C GLN A 87 8.76 9.09 3.19
N LEU A 88 7.46 9.18 2.92
CA LEU A 88 6.49 8.09 3.08
C LEU A 88 5.90 7.74 1.72
N VAL A 89 5.84 6.45 1.43
CA VAL A 89 5.35 5.87 0.17
C VAL A 89 4.41 4.71 0.45
N ALA A 90 3.39 4.49 -0.39
CA ALA A 90 2.54 3.30 -0.28
C ALA A 90 3.24 2.07 -0.87
N LEU A 91 3.30 0.95 -0.13
CA LEU A 91 3.74 -0.34 -0.69
C LEU A 91 2.70 -0.86 -1.66
N ASP A 92 3.14 -1.17 -2.88
CA ASP A 92 2.26 -1.56 -3.97
C ASP A 92 2.86 -2.73 -4.74
N THR A 93 2.37 -3.94 -4.49
CA THR A 93 2.75 -5.15 -5.22
C THR A 93 2.04 -5.31 -6.56
N GLY A 94 0.99 -4.52 -6.82
CA GLY A 94 0.30 -4.39 -8.12
C GLY A 94 0.88 -3.30 -9.03
N SER A 95 1.95 -2.62 -8.61
CA SER A 95 2.72 -1.75 -9.49
C SER A 95 4.23 -1.93 -9.37
N ASN A 96 4.91 -1.47 -10.42
CA ASN A 96 6.28 -1.86 -10.67
C ASN A 96 7.25 -0.72 -10.38
N LEU A 97 7.02 0.50 -10.85
CA LEU A 97 7.94 1.60 -10.61
C LEU A 97 7.81 2.18 -9.19
N LEU A 98 8.90 2.20 -8.42
CA LEU A 98 9.04 3.10 -7.27
C LEU A 98 9.12 4.55 -7.78
N TRP A 99 8.22 5.43 -7.34
CA TRP A 99 8.23 6.84 -7.73
C TRP A 99 7.82 7.80 -6.61
N VAL A 100 8.42 9.00 -6.65
CA VAL A 100 8.13 10.11 -5.74
C VAL A 100 7.74 11.36 -6.53
N GLN A 101 6.93 12.23 -5.95
CA GLN A 101 6.60 13.51 -6.55
C GLN A 101 7.82 14.45 -6.50
N CYS A 102 8.20 14.97 -7.67
CA CYS A 102 9.27 15.94 -7.87
C CYS A 102 8.75 17.34 -8.23
N LYS A 103 9.57 18.36 -8.01
CA LYS A 103 9.47 19.71 -8.57
C LYS A 103 10.82 20.15 -9.13
N LEU A 104 10.78 20.96 -10.18
CA LEU A 104 11.95 21.41 -10.95
C LEU A 104 12.25 22.89 -10.73
N ASP A 105 11.23 23.66 -10.33
CA ASP A 105 11.31 25.12 -10.30
C ASP A 105 12.08 25.58 -9.07
N ILE A 106 13.18 26.27 -9.31
CA ILE A 106 13.91 27.04 -8.31
C ILE A 106 13.09 28.30 -8.02
N GLY A 107 12.41 28.33 -6.86
CA GLY A 107 11.70 29.53 -6.38
C GLY A 107 10.17 29.47 -6.37
N GLY A 108 9.53 28.34 -6.73
CA GLY A 108 8.12 28.13 -6.39
C GLY A 108 7.89 28.07 -4.87
N ASN A 109 6.67 28.34 -4.38
CA ASN A 109 6.38 28.41 -2.94
C ASN A 109 6.89 27.15 -2.19
N ARG A 110 7.84 27.37 -1.26
CA ARG A 110 8.84 26.41 -0.78
C ARG A 110 8.25 25.39 0.19
N THR A 111 7.44 24.47 -0.32
CA THR A 111 6.85 23.40 0.48
C THR A 111 7.67 22.12 0.37
N PHE A 112 8.83 22.15 1.05
CA PHE A 112 9.95 21.21 1.05
C PHE A 112 9.62 19.71 1.23
N TYR A 113 8.40 19.37 1.66
CA TYR A 113 8.10 18.06 2.26
C TYR A 113 7.01 17.25 1.53
N ARG A 114 6.29 17.84 0.55
CA ARG A 114 5.40 17.07 -0.37
C ARG A 114 6.06 16.72 -1.70
N ASN A 115 7.11 17.44 -2.08
CA ASN A 115 7.82 17.23 -3.35
C ASN A 115 9.31 17.13 -3.08
N TYR A 116 10.00 16.36 -3.91
CA TYR A 116 11.44 16.34 -4.01
C TYR A 116 11.95 17.43 -4.95
N TRP A 117 13.10 18.03 -4.65
CA TRP A 117 13.78 18.96 -5.55
C TRP A 117 15.12 18.36 -6.02
N PRO A 118 15.16 17.72 -7.22
CA PRO A 118 16.36 17.06 -7.71
C PRO A 118 17.60 17.97 -7.82
N ALA A 119 17.38 19.27 -8.04
CA ALA A 119 18.45 20.27 -8.14
C ALA A 119 19.20 20.53 -6.81
N GLU A 120 18.64 20.10 -5.67
CA GLU A 120 19.24 20.26 -4.35
C GLU A 120 20.04 19.02 -3.90
N SER A 121 20.02 17.94 -4.70
CA SER A 121 20.72 16.70 -4.41
C SER A 121 21.96 16.52 -5.28
N SER A 122 23.11 16.32 -4.65
CA SER A 122 24.36 16.01 -5.36
C SER A 122 24.44 14.57 -5.87
N THR A 123 23.50 13.71 -5.47
CA THR A 123 23.43 12.28 -5.84
C THR A 123 22.37 11.98 -6.91
N TYR A 124 21.60 12.99 -7.36
CA TYR A 124 20.62 12.84 -8.42
C TYR A 124 21.26 12.64 -9.80
N SER A 125 20.80 11.64 -10.57
CA SER A 125 21.30 11.38 -11.92
C SER A 125 20.20 11.02 -12.92
N VAL A 126 20.28 11.61 -14.12
CA VAL A 126 19.33 11.38 -15.23
C VAL A 126 19.93 10.53 -16.36
N ASN A 127 21.00 9.78 -16.08
CA ASN A 127 21.67 8.93 -17.07
C ASN A 127 20.88 7.64 -17.37
N VAL A 128 19.70 7.82 -17.99
CA VAL A 128 18.70 6.77 -18.22
C VAL A 128 18.34 6.73 -19.71
N ARG A 129 18.55 5.60 -20.39
CA ARG A 129 18.17 5.42 -21.80
C ARG A 129 16.82 4.71 -21.87
N CYS A 130 15.85 5.20 -22.66
CA CYS A 130 14.57 4.47 -22.85
C CYS A 130 14.81 3.02 -23.32
N GLU A 131 15.86 2.83 -24.14
CA GLU A 131 16.32 1.54 -24.69
C GLU A 131 16.44 0.43 -23.64
N ASP A 132 16.93 0.77 -22.45
CA ASP A 132 17.17 -0.20 -21.37
C ASP A 132 15.87 -0.72 -20.73
N PHE A 133 14.70 -0.13 -21.03
CA PHE A 133 13.42 -0.40 -20.37
C PHE A 133 12.27 -0.83 -21.29
N TYR A 134 12.47 -0.85 -22.62
CA TYR A 134 11.42 -1.26 -23.57
C TYR A 134 10.91 -2.69 -23.35
N SER A 135 11.76 -3.59 -22.86
CA SER A 135 11.43 -4.99 -22.61
C SER A 135 10.74 -5.24 -21.26
N SER A 136 10.81 -4.28 -20.34
CA SER A 136 10.57 -4.54 -18.92
C SER A 136 9.28 -3.95 -18.38
N THR A 137 8.42 -3.31 -19.20
CA THR A 137 7.52 -2.30 -18.64
C THR A 137 6.07 -2.27 -19.17
N PRO A 138 5.09 -2.01 -18.29
CA PRO A 138 3.82 -1.36 -18.65
C PRO A 138 3.99 0.18 -18.73
N LEU A 139 5.22 0.69 -18.71
CA LEU A 139 5.57 2.09 -18.91
C LEU A 139 5.55 2.40 -20.40
N THR A 140 4.81 3.42 -20.81
CA THR A 140 5.02 3.99 -22.15
C THR A 140 6.25 4.91 -22.10
N CYS A 141 7.43 4.41 -22.47
CA CYS A 141 8.61 5.24 -22.67
C CYS A 141 8.48 5.99 -24.00
N ILE A 142 8.38 7.31 -23.97
CA ILE A 142 8.32 8.13 -25.18
C ILE A 142 9.68 8.83 -25.34
N PRO A 143 10.58 8.32 -26.21
CA PRO A 143 11.87 8.97 -26.43
C PRO A 143 11.64 10.32 -27.10
N THR A 144 11.92 11.39 -26.37
CA THR A 144 12.23 12.68 -27.01
C THR A 144 13.72 12.70 -27.31
N PRO A 145 14.20 13.42 -28.35
CA PRO A 145 15.61 13.38 -28.78
C PRO A 145 16.64 13.84 -27.73
N THR A 146 16.21 14.24 -26.52
CA THR A 146 17.09 14.60 -25.39
C THR A 146 16.65 14.04 -24.02
N LEU A 147 15.43 13.52 -23.85
CA LEU A 147 14.90 13.09 -22.54
C LEU A 147 13.95 11.87 -22.60
N CYS A 148 14.19 10.94 -21.67
CA CYS A 148 13.34 9.80 -21.35
C CYS A 148 12.22 10.19 -20.37
N TRP A 149 10.98 9.77 -20.60
CA TRP A 149 9.86 9.96 -19.67
C TRP A 149 8.85 8.82 -19.75
N TYR A 150 8.12 8.60 -18.66
CA TYR A 150 7.13 7.53 -18.52
C TYR A 150 5.70 8.07 -18.32
N VAL A 151 4.74 7.22 -18.68
CA VAL A 151 3.34 7.31 -18.26
C VAL A 151 2.97 6.05 -17.52
N LEU A 152 2.42 6.20 -16.32
CA LEU A 152 1.73 5.18 -15.54
C LEU A 152 0.23 5.46 -15.56
N LYS A 153 -0.56 4.40 -15.60
CA LYS A 153 -2.02 4.44 -15.40
C LYS A 153 -2.36 3.51 -14.23
N TYR A 154 -3.05 4.05 -13.24
CA TYR A 154 -3.64 3.30 -12.15
C TYR A 154 -5.16 3.22 -12.35
N LEU A 155 -5.83 2.33 -11.61
CA LEU A 155 -7.29 2.21 -11.63
C LEU A 155 -7.96 3.56 -11.31
N GLY A 156 -9.13 3.81 -11.93
CA GLY A 156 -9.87 5.07 -11.76
C GLY A 156 -9.30 6.27 -12.53
N GLU A 157 -8.77 6.04 -13.74
CA GLU A 157 -8.21 7.09 -14.64
C GLU A 157 -7.08 7.94 -14.01
N VAL A 158 -6.39 7.40 -13.01
CA VAL A 158 -5.25 8.09 -12.38
C VAL A 158 -4.02 7.96 -13.29
N ILE A 159 -3.54 9.08 -13.81
CA ILE A 159 -2.40 9.15 -14.73
C ILE A 159 -1.24 9.86 -14.03
N VAL A 160 -0.10 9.17 -13.98
CA VAL A 160 1.15 9.67 -13.38
C VAL A 160 2.22 9.77 -14.47
N ARG A 161 2.95 10.89 -14.50
CA ARG A 161 3.95 11.21 -15.54
C ARG A 161 5.21 11.78 -14.90
N GLY A 162 6.37 11.25 -15.28
CA GLY A 162 7.65 11.67 -14.74
C GLY A 162 8.82 11.28 -15.63
N ASN A 163 10.03 11.59 -15.17
CA ASN A 163 11.27 11.09 -15.76
C ASN A 163 11.81 9.98 -14.87
N PRO A 164 12.29 8.85 -15.42
CA PRO A 164 13.09 7.93 -14.63
C PRO A 164 14.46 8.56 -14.34
N ALA A 165 15.01 8.25 -13.18
CA ALA A 165 16.28 8.77 -12.68
C ALA A 165 16.90 7.77 -11.69
N PHE A 166 18.14 8.03 -11.28
CA PHE A 166 18.81 7.38 -10.15
C PHE A 166 19.00 8.38 -9.02
N GLU A 167 18.91 7.92 -7.78
CA GLU A 167 19.12 8.73 -6.58
C GLU A 167 19.40 7.83 -5.36
N ARG A 168 20.11 8.37 -4.36
CA ARG A 168 20.44 7.72 -3.09
C ARG A 168 19.17 7.52 -2.23
N PHE A 169 18.77 6.27 -2.01
CA PHE A 169 17.78 5.87 -1.00
C PHE A 169 18.49 5.23 0.20
N ILE A 170 17.96 5.48 1.40
CA ILE A 170 18.49 4.98 2.66
C ILE A 170 17.35 4.36 3.46
N PHE A 171 17.32 3.04 3.50
CA PHE A 171 16.37 2.25 4.29
C PHE A 171 16.97 1.91 5.65
N GLY A 172 16.16 1.95 6.71
CA GLY A 172 16.59 1.40 8.01
C GLY A 172 16.77 -0.11 7.91
N SER A 173 17.83 -0.67 8.49
CA SER A 173 17.91 -2.11 8.71
C SER A 173 16.90 -2.54 9.80
N SER A 174 16.60 -3.83 9.89
CA SER A 174 15.73 -4.41 10.93
C SER A 174 16.51 -5.13 12.05
N PHE A 175 17.84 -5.09 12.00
CA PHE A 175 18.74 -5.70 12.98
C PHE A 175 19.76 -4.66 13.44
N ASP A 176 20.01 -4.58 14.76
CA ASP A 176 21.02 -3.66 15.30
C ASP A 176 22.44 -4.05 14.86
N ASN A 177 23.31 -3.04 14.80
CA ASN A 177 24.67 -3.09 14.25
C ASN A 177 24.79 -3.38 12.74
N GLN A 178 23.69 -3.55 12.00
CA GLN A 178 23.71 -3.46 10.54
C GLN A 178 23.67 -1.97 10.13
N PRO A 179 24.50 -1.52 9.17
CA PRO A 179 24.38 -0.19 8.60
C PRO A 179 23.03 -0.01 7.90
N ALA A 180 22.57 1.23 7.74
CA ALA A 180 21.41 1.50 6.91
C ALA A 180 21.64 0.99 5.48
N HIS A 181 20.62 0.39 4.87
CA HIS A 181 20.71 -0.13 3.50
C HIS A 181 20.63 1.05 2.53
N GLU A 182 21.79 1.49 2.09
CA GLU A 182 21.95 2.52 1.07
C GLU A 182 21.92 1.88 -0.33
N LEU A 183 21.07 2.42 -1.20
CA LEU A 183 20.81 1.93 -2.54
C LEU A 183 20.76 3.10 -3.51
N ASN A 184 21.12 2.87 -4.78
CA ASN A 184 20.95 3.84 -5.86
C ASN A 184 20.08 3.26 -7.00
N PRO A 185 18.82 2.87 -6.72
CA PRO A 185 17.92 2.28 -7.69
C PRO A 185 17.43 3.30 -8.72
N LEU A 186 17.02 2.78 -9.87
CA LEU A 186 16.12 3.44 -10.79
C LEU A 186 14.80 3.73 -10.06
N PHE A 187 14.37 4.99 -10.12
CA PHE A 187 13.09 5.44 -9.59
C PHE A 187 12.42 6.44 -10.54
N GLY A 188 11.13 6.66 -10.35
CA GLY A 188 10.36 7.68 -11.05
C GLY A 188 10.35 9.02 -10.33
N CYS A 189 10.86 10.06 -10.99
CA CYS A 189 10.72 11.44 -10.58
C CYS A 189 9.44 12.04 -11.21
N THR A 190 8.31 11.85 -10.54
CA THR A 190 6.98 12.27 -11.05
C THR A 190 6.86 13.77 -11.10
N ARG A 191 6.49 14.33 -12.26
CA ARG A 191 6.21 15.76 -12.42
C ARG A 191 4.73 16.07 -12.31
N LYS A 192 3.87 15.20 -12.85
CA LYS A 192 2.41 15.38 -12.86
C LYS A 192 1.71 14.09 -12.44
N ASN A 193 0.88 14.17 -11.42
CA ASN A 193 -0.16 13.20 -11.11
C ASN A 193 -1.53 13.84 -11.40
N SER A 194 -2.57 13.03 -11.62
CA SER A 194 -3.98 13.48 -11.55
C SER A 194 -4.63 13.21 -10.20
N TYR A 195 -3.89 12.62 -9.25
CA TYR A 195 -4.36 12.28 -7.90
C TYR A 195 -4.06 13.41 -6.92
N THR A 196 -5.09 13.95 -6.27
CA THR A 196 -4.98 15.12 -5.38
C THR A 196 -4.79 14.77 -3.89
N ASP A 197 -5.06 13.52 -3.49
CA ASP A 197 -5.01 13.08 -2.08
C ASP A 197 -3.59 13.12 -1.48
N LYS A 198 -3.50 13.05 -0.15
CA LYS A 198 -2.29 13.23 0.65
C LYS A 198 -1.15 12.30 0.22
N PHE A 199 -1.47 11.05 -0.12
CA PHE A 199 -0.49 10.06 -0.58
C PHE A 199 -0.39 10.03 -2.11
N ASN A 200 0.71 10.60 -2.60
CA ASN A 200 1.02 10.77 -4.02
C ASN A 200 2.41 10.24 -4.37
N ARG A 201 2.80 9.10 -3.79
CA ARG A 201 4.11 8.44 -3.93
C ARG A 201 3.92 6.93 -3.72
N VAL A 202 4.57 6.10 -4.53
CA VAL A 202 4.35 4.64 -4.56
C VAL A 202 5.68 3.90 -4.56
N LEU A 203 5.73 2.80 -3.82
CA LEU A 203 6.83 1.85 -3.74
C LEU A 203 6.44 0.58 -4.51
N GLY A 204 6.67 0.62 -5.82
CA GLY A 204 6.39 -0.51 -6.71
C GLY A 204 7.27 -1.73 -6.37
N PHE A 205 6.62 -2.83 -6.01
CA PHE A 205 7.23 -4.11 -5.64
C PHE A 205 6.85 -5.25 -6.60
N GLY A 206 6.15 -4.96 -7.70
CA GLY A 206 5.79 -5.92 -8.74
C GLY A 206 7.00 -6.65 -9.39
N PRO A 207 6.76 -7.75 -10.13
CA PRO A 207 7.79 -8.65 -10.66
C PRO A 207 8.64 -8.10 -11.84
N SER A 208 8.40 -6.87 -12.30
CA SER A 208 9.21 -6.27 -13.37
C SER A 208 10.65 -5.99 -12.94
N GLY A 209 11.60 -6.10 -13.88
CA GLY A 209 12.99 -5.67 -13.72
C GLY A 209 13.21 -4.18 -13.36
N ILE A 210 12.20 -3.32 -13.45
CA ILE A 210 12.28 -1.92 -12.99
C ILE A 210 11.77 -1.69 -11.55
N SER A 211 11.27 -2.73 -10.87
CA SER A 211 10.78 -2.58 -9.50
C SER A 211 11.91 -2.49 -8.48
N LEU A 212 11.61 -1.98 -7.28
CA LEU A 212 12.64 -2.01 -6.24
C LEU A 212 12.97 -3.46 -5.88
N ALA A 213 11.97 -4.34 -5.81
CA ALA A 213 12.15 -5.78 -5.55
C ALA A 213 13.18 -6.41 -6.50
N SER A 214 13.08 -6.15 -7.81
CA SER A 214 14.00 -6.72 -8.82
C SER A 214 15.37 -6.03 -8.92
N GLN A 215 15.52 -4.85 -8.30
CA GLN A 215 16.78 -4.09 -8.26
C GLN A 215 17.61 -4.36 -7.00
N LEU A 216 17.11 -5.21 -6.10
CA LEU A 216 17.79 -5.65 -4.89
C LEU A 216 18.51 -6.99 -5.14
N ASP A 217 19.59 -7.24 -4.40
CA ASP A 217 20.32 -8.52 -4.45
C ASP A 217 19.51 -9.73 -3.88
N SER A 218 18.23 -9.53 -3.52
CA SER A 218 17.36 -10.57 -2.97
C SER A 218 16.23 -10.92 -3.92
N SER A 219 16.03 -12.21 -4.15
CA SER A 219 14.88 -12.77 -4.87
C SER A 219 13.59 -12.84 -4.04
N GLU A 220 13.62 -12.46 -2.77
CA GLU A 220 12.52 -12.68 -1.82
C GLU A 220 12.22 -11.44 -0.96
N PHE A 221 10.95 -11.22 -0.68
CA PHE A 221 10.47 -10.27 0.31
C PHE A 221 9.20 -10.82 0.98
N SER A 222 8.88 -10.28 2.15
CA SER A 222 7.63 -10.59 2.85
C SER A 222 7.09 -9.35 3.55
N TYR A 223 5.77 -9.24 3.64
CA TYR A 223 5.12 -8.17 4.41
C TYR A 223 4.04 -8.73 5.33
N CYS A 224 3.85 -8.06 6.45
CA CYS A 224 2.76 -8.30 7.39
C CYS A 224 2.02 -6.97 7.56
N ILE A 225 0.69 -7.01 7.51
CA ILE A 225 -0.19 -5.86 7.64
C ILE A 225 -1.13 -6.14 8.82
N GLY A 226 -1.08 -5.26 9.82
CA GLY A 226 -1.99 -5.24 10.95
C GLY A 226 -3.15 -4.28 10.70
N ASN A 227 -3.44 -3.43 11.69
CA ASN A 227 -4.43 -2.38 11.56
C ASN A 227 -3.88 -1.20 10.74
N LEU A 228 -4.28 -1.07 9.47
CA LEU A 228 -3.91 0.06 8.61
C LEU A 228 -4.44 1.42 9.09
N ASN A 229 -5.38 1.47 10.04
CA ASN A 229 -5.82 2.72 10.67
C ASN A 229 -4.93 3.12 11.87
N ASP A 230 -4.01 2.24 12.28
CA ASP A 230 -3.01 2.51 13.30
C ASP A 230 -1.62 2.55 12.63
N PRO A 231 -1.06 3.75 12.37
CA PRO A 231 0.27 3.89 11.77
C PRO A 231 1.39 3.35 12.69
N PHE A 232 1.06 2.95 13.90
CA PHE A 232 1.97 2.49 14.95
C PHE A 232 1.78 1.00 15.31
N ASP A 233 0.90 0.26 14.62
CA ASP A 233 0.74 -1.19 14.81
C ASP A 233 2.03 -1.93 14.41
N GLU A 234 2.59 -2.62 15.39
CA GLU A 234 3.90 -3.27 15.37
C GLU A 234 3.93 -4.53 14.48
N LYS A 235 2.77 -4.93 13.95
CA LYS A 235 2.64 -5.96 12.91
C LYS A 235 2.89 -5.44 11.51
N ASN A 236 2.84 -4.12 11.29
CA ASN A 236 3.09 -3.47 10.01
C ASN A 236 4.59 -3.51 9.68
N ILE A 237 5.04 -4.58 9.00
CA ILE A 237 6.47 -4.82 8.72
C ILE A 237 6.63 -5.24 7.26
N LEU A 238 7.60 -4.64 6.57
CA LEU A 238 8.17 -5.12 5.30
C LEU A 238 9.57 -5.66 5.56
N ILE A 239 9.87 -6.85 5.06
CA ILE A 239 11.19 -7.49 5.11
C ILE A 239 11.62 -7.78 3.67
N ILE A 240 12.79 -7.26 3.29
CA ILE A 240 13.53 -7.64 2.10
C ILE A 240 14.53 -8.72 2.50
N GLY A 241 14.63 -9.81 1.75
CA GLY A 241 15.44 -10.97 2.13
C GLY A 241 14.62 -12.15 2.66
N ILE A 242 15.29 -13.29 2.74
CA ILE A 242 14.74 -14.53 3.30
C ILE A 242 14.52 -14.35 4.80
N LYS A 243 13.28 -14.44 5.26
CA LYS A 243 12.99 -14.53 6.70
C LYS A 243 13.18 -15.96 7.17
N PHE A 244 14.10 -16.18 8.10
CA PHE A 244 14.21 -17.46 8.81
C PHE A 244 12.95 -17.69 9.67
N GLY A 245 12.09 -18.61 9.23
CA GLY A 245 10.85 -19.00 9.90
C GLY A 245 10.06 -19.95 9.00
N GLY A 246 9.48 -21.01 9.58
CA GLY A 246 8.81 -22.04 8.79
C GLY A 246 7.58 -21.51 8.04
N VAL A 247 7.54 -21.74 6.72
CA VAL A 247 6.33 -21.53 5.92
C VAL A 247 5.42 -22.74 6.13
N GLU A 248 4.37 -22.57 6.93
CA GLU A 248 3.40 -23.63 7.25
C GLU A 248 2.51 -23.99 6.06
N PHE A 249 2.13 -22.99 5.25
CA PHE A 249 1.29 -23.15 4.06
C PHE A 249 1.80 -22.25 2.93
N SER A 250 1.83 -22.78 1.72
CA SER A 250 2.24 -22.07 0.50
C SER A 250 1.34 -22.44 -0.69
N THR A 251 1.28 -21.55 -1.67
CA THR A 251 0.64 -21.76 -2.98
C THR A 251 1.64 -21.34 -4.06
N PRO A 252 1.69 -21.99 -5.23
CA PRO A 252 2.54 -21.56 -6.34
C PRO A 252 2.26 -20.12 -6.75
N LEU A 253 3.29 -19.28 -6.67
CA LEU A 253 3.29 -17.93 -7.21
C LEU A 253 3.47 -17.99 -8.74
N ILE A 254 2.64 -17.27 -9.47
CA ILE A 254 2.65 -17.20 -10.93
C ILE A 254 2.92 -15.74 -11.31
N ILE A 255 4.01 -15.52 -12.05
CA ILE A 255 4.30 -14.22 -12.65
C ILE A 255 3.69 -14.23 -14.07
N ARG A 256 2.74 -13.33 -14.33
CA ARG A 256 2.18 -13.09 -15.67
C ARG A 256 2.23 -11.59 -15.94
N GLU A 257 2.79 -11.22 -17.09
CA GLU A 257 3.05 -9.82 -17.47
C GLU A 257 3.85 -9.07 -16.40
N PHE A 258 3.19 -8.24 -15.58
CA PHE A 258 3.83 -7.36 -14.61
C PHE A 258 3.23 -7.47 -13.20
N ASP A 259 2.53 -8.58 -12.91
CA ASP A 259 1.77 -8.79 -11.68
C ASP A 259 2.02 -10.17 -11.05
N TYR A 260 1.82 -10.24 -9.73
CA TYR A 260 1.85 -11.47 -8.96
C TYR A 260 0.47 -12.12 -8.92
N TYR A 261 0.35 -13.34 -9.43
CA TYR A 261 -0.87 -14.14 -9.40
C TYR A 261 -0.73 -15.40 -8.54
N VAL A 262 -1.84 -15.85 -7.98
CA VAL A 262 -2.00 -17.20 -7.42
C VAL A 262 -3.27 -17.85 -7.97
N ASN A 263 -3.30 -19.18 -8.02
CA ASN A 263 -4.50 -19.92 -8.43
C ASN A 263 -5.53 -19.96 -7.31
N LEU A 264 -6.69 -19.33 -7.53
CA LEU A 264 -7.87 -19.45 -6.68
C LEU A 264 -8.71 -20.65 -7.15
N GLU A 265 -8.81 -21.66 -6.30
CA GLU A 265 -9.52 -22.93 -6.55
C GLU A 265 -11.00 -22.90 -6.14
N GLY A 266 -11.38 -21.92 -5.33
CA GLY A 266 -12.74 -21.76 -4.86
C GLY A 266 -12.88 -20.87 -3.64
N ILE A 267 -14.12 -20.47 -3.37
CA ILE A 267 -14.52 -19.70 -2.20
C ILE A 267 -15.52 -20.55 -1.40
N SER A 268 -15.38 -20.56 -0.07
CA SER A 268 -16.36 -21.16 0.83
C SER A 268 -16.84 -20.19 1.89
N PHE A 269 -18.03 -20.46 2.42
CA PHE A 269 -18.69 -19.72 3.49
C PHE A 269 -19.17 -20.73 4.54
N GLY A 270 -18.68 -20.61 5.78
CA GLY A 270 -18.99 -21.55 6.86
C GLY A 270 -18.60 -23.01 6.53
N GLY A 271 -17.48 -23.18 5.83
CA GLY A 271 -16.99 -24.48 5.36
C GLY A 271 -17.75 -25.08 4.16
N ARG A 272 -18.71 -24.36 3.56
CA ARG A 272 -19.45 -24.81 2.37
C ARG A 272 -19.00 -24.04 1.13
N MET A 273 -18.59 -24.77 0.09
CA MET A 273 -18.20 -24.17 -1.20
C MET A 273 -19.37 -23.43 -1.85
N LEU A 274 -19.11 -22.25 -2.42
CA LEU A 274 -20.12 -21.45 -3.13
C LEU A 274 -20.49 -21.99 -4.54
N GLY A 275 -19.93 -23.13 -4.93
CA GLY A 275 -20.22 -23.77 -6.22
C GLY A 275 -19.89 -22.90 -7.43
N ILE A 276 -18.87 -22.05 -7.35
CA ILE A 276 -18.26 -21.37 -8.49
C ILE A 276 -17.45 -22.41 -9.26
N ASP A 277 -17.48 -22.40 -10.60
CA ASP A 277 -16.68 -23.31 -11.40
C ASP A 277 -15.20 -22.89 -11.33
N LYS A 278 -14.28 -23.85 -11.23
CA LYS A 278 -12.84 -23.56 -11.17
C LYS A 278 -12.34 -22.81 -12.40
N LYS A 279 -12.97 -23.02 -13.57
CA LYS A 279 -12.62 -22.32 -14.82
C LYS A 279 -12.91 -20.81 -14.78
N ASP A 280 -13.75 -20.37 -13.82
CA ASP A 280 -14.17 -18.98 -13.61
C ASP A 280 -13.36 -18.33 -12.46
N LEU A 281 -12.33 -19.00 -11.93
CA LEU A 281 -11.48 -18.51 -10.82
C LEU A 281 -9.98 -18.77 -11.04
N ARG A 282 -9.62 -19.93 -11.58
CA ARG A 282 -8.22 -20.35 -11.79
C ARG A 282 -7.63 -19.67 -13.04
N MET A 283 -6.32 -19.49 -13.07
CA MET A 283 -5.61 -19.00 -14.27
C MET A 283 -5.86 -19.94 -15.46
N ASP A 284 -6.24 -19.37 -16.60
CA ASP A 284 -6.31 -20.07 -17.89
C ASP A 284 -5.17 -19.53 -18.79
N ASN A 285 -4.30 -20.43 -19.26
CA ASN A 285 -3.19 -20.04 -20.13
C ASN A 285 -3.63 -19.71 -21.58
N PHE A 286 -4.88 -20.01 -21.94
CA PHE A 286 -5.45 -19.79 -23.28
C PHE A 286 -6.45 -18.63 -23.31
N LYS A 287 -6.75 -18.01 -22.17
CA LYS A 287 -7.58 -16.78 -22.07
C LYS A 287 -6.80 -15.68 -21.36
N SER A 288 -7.11 -14.43 -21.70
CA SER A 288 -6.66 -13.27 -20.93
C SER A 288 -7.51 -13.12 -19.65
N GLY A 289 -7.24 -13.93 -18.61
CA GLY A 289 -7.99 -13.85 -17.36
C GLY A 289 -7.69 -14.95 -16.33
N GLY A 290 -8.53 -15.00 -15.29
CA GLY A 290 -8.42 -15.92 -14.17
C GLY A 290 -7.27 -15.62 -13.20
N GLY A 291 -7.26 -16.34 -12.09
CA GLY A 291 -6.34 -16.17 -10.97
C GLY A 291 -6.77 -15.08 -9.98
N ALA A 292 -6.06 -14.99 -8.86
CA ALA A 292 -6.15 -13.86 -7.94
C ALA A 292 -4.82 -13.08 -7.95
N THR A 293 -4.88 -11.78 -8.24
CA THR A 293 -3.73 -10.87 -8.14
C THR A 293 -3.43 -10.57 -6.66
N ILE A 294 -2.15 -10.53 -6.28
CA ILE A 294 -1.70 -10.12 -4.95
C ILE A 294 -1.26 -8.66 -5.00
N ASP A 295 -2.16 -7.77 -4.57
CA ASP A 295 -2.00 -6.31 -4.65
C ASP A 295 -2.16 -5.65 -3.26
N SER A 296 -1.07 -5.10 -2.72
CA SER A 296 -1.07 -4.29 -1.48
C SER A 296 -1.46 -2.82 -1.68
N GLY A 297 -1.48 -2.34 -2.93
CA GLY A 297 -1.93 -1.00 -3.30
C GLY A 297 -3.47 -0.87 -3.31
N SER A 298 -4.20 -1.98 -3.45
CA SER A 298 -5.65 -2.00 -3.32
C SER A 298 -6.12 -2.23 -1.88
N GLY A 299 -6.87 -1.26 -1.34
CA GLY A 299 -7.49 -1.36 -0.01
C GLY A 299 -8.74 -2.26 0.07
N LEU A 300 -9.21 -2.82 -1.05
CA LEU A 300 -10.36 -3.72 -1.13
C LEU A 300 -10.11 -4.85 -2.14
N SER A 301 -10.55 -6.07 -1.83
CA SER A 301 -10.57 -7.16 -2.82
C SER A 301 -11.68 -6.93 -3.84
N SER A 302 -11.36 -7.10 -5.13
CA SER A 302 -12.32 -7.10 -6.23
C SER A 302 -12.43 -8.51 -6.81
N PHE A 303 -13.64 -8.89 -7.22
CA PHE A 303 -13.96 -10.24 -7.72
C PHE A 303 -14.59 -10.15 -9.11
N GLU A 304 -14.45 -11.21 -9.91
CA GLU A 304 -15.26 -11.39 -11.12
C GLU A 304 -16.74 -11.49 -10.74
N ASP A 305 -17.64 -10.96 -11.59
CA ASP A 305 -19.07 -10.78 -11.28
C ASP A 305 -19.72 -12.03 -10.69
N ILE A 306 -19.51 -13.22 -11.28
CA ILE A 306 -20.09 -14.48 -10.78
C ILE A 306 -19.63 -14.88 -9.38
N ALA A 307 -18.39 -14.54 -9.01
CA ALA A 307 -17.85 -14.80 -7.68
C ALA A 307 -18.35 -13.75 -6.68
N ASN A 308 -18.43 -12.49 -7.12
CA ASN A 308 -18.96 -11.39 -6.33
C ASN A 308 -20.44 -11.62 -5.99
N GLU A 309 -21.29 -11.87 -6.99
CA GLU A 309 -22.73 -12.12 -6.83
C GLU A 309 -23.02 -13.29 -5.89
N LYS A 310 -22.29 -14.41 -6.02
CA LYS A 310 -22.47 -15.59 -5.16
C LYS A 310 -22.04 -15.33 -3.72
N LEU A 311 -20.94 -14.61 -3.53
CA LEU A 311 -20.45 -14.25 -2.20
C LEU A 311 -21.40 -13.26 -1.52
N GLU A 312 -21.80 -12.21 -2.24
CA GLU A 312 -22.79 -11.22 -1.81
C GLU A 312 -24.10 -11.90 -1.43
N GLN A 313 -24.71 -12.69 -2.33
CA GLN A 313 -25.97 -13.39 -2.06
C GLN A 313 -25.86 -14.33 -0.85
N THR A 314 -24.74 -15.03 -0.66
CA THR A 314 -24.55 -15.91 0.50
C THR A 314 -24.47 -15.12 1.81
N ILE A 315 -23.77 -13.98 1.83
CA ILE A 315 -23.72 -13.08 3.00
C ILE A 315 -25.10 -12.47 3.27
N VAL A 316 -25.80 -12.06 2.21
CA VAL A 316 -27.18 -11.53 2.23
C VAL A 316 -28.15 -12.53 2.87
N ASP A 317 -28.11 -13.80 2.44
CA ASP A 317 -28.99 -14.87 2.93
C ASP A 317 -28.64 -15.29 4.36
N TYR A 318 -27.34 -15.26 4.72
CA TYR A 318 -26.88 -15.57 6.07
C TYR A 318 -27.30 -14.52 7.10
N ILE A 319 -27.22 -13.23 6.75
CA ILE A 319 -27.65 -12.14 7.61
C ILE A 319 -29.19 -12.08 7.67
N GLY A 320 -29.87 -12.27 6.54
CA GLY A 320 -31.33 -12.21 6.44
C GLY A 320 -31.88 -10.91 7.04
N ASP A 321 -32.96 -11.04 7.82
CA ASP A 321 -33.61 -9.91 8.51
C ASP A 321 -32.98 -9.58 9.88
N SER A 322 -31.85 -10.19 10.25
CA SER A 322 -31.23 -9.96 11.57
C SER A 322 -30.60 -8.57 11.72
N LEU A 323 -30.27 -7.92 10.59
CA LEU A 323 -29.75 -6.56 10.51
C LEU A 323 -30.44 -5.80 9.38
N GLU A 324 -30.82 -4.54 9.62
CA GLU A 324 -31.39 -3.69 8.58
C GLU A 324 -30.33 -3.37 7.51
N ARG A 325 -30.61 -3.72 6.25
CA ARG A 325 -29.76 -3.34 5.11
C ARG A 325 -30.04 -1.90 4.68
N ARG A 326 -29.00 -1.17 4.31
CA ARG A 326 -29.08 0.13 3.64
C ARG A 326 -28.26 0.13 2.36
N TYR A 327 -28.79 0.79 1.33
CA TYR A 327 -28.04 1.11 0.12
C TYR A 327 -27.52 2.54 0.25
N PHE A 328 -26.20 2.72 0.11
CA PHE A 328 -25.56 4.03 -0.01
C PHE A 328 -24.98 4.15 -1.42
N SER A 329 -25.21 5.28 -2.10
CA SER A 329 -24.58 5.58 -3.39
C SER A 329 -23.17 6.16 -3.24
N LEU A 330 -22.41 5.67 -2.26
CA LEU A 330 -20.97 5.90 -2.20
C LEU A 330 -20.34 4.78 -3.04
N ASP A 331 -19.84 5.12 -4.23
CA ASP A 331 -19.46 4.21 -5.34
C ASP A 331 -18.49 3.06 -5.01
N LYS A 332 -18.02 2.96 -3.76
CA LYS A 332 -17.07 1.96 -3.26
C LYS A 332 -17.72 0.82 -2.45
N TYR A 333 -18.95 0.97 -1.96
CA TYR A 333 -19.57 0.00 -1.04
C TYR A 333 -21.04 -0.27 -1.39
N LYS A 334 -21.36 -1.51 -1.77
CA LYS A 334 -22.70 -1.89 -2.26
C LYS A 334 -23.70 -2.29 -1.15
N PHE A 335 -23.26 -2.83 -0.01
CA PHE A 335 -24.11 -3.64 0.90
C PHE A 335 -24.04 -3.27 2.39
N CYS A 336 -24.34 -2.02 2.73
CA CYS A 336 -24.28 -1.53 4.11
C CYS A 336 -25.34 -2.16 5.06
N TYR A 337 -25.01 -2.30 6.35
CA TYR A 337 -25.91 -2.80 7.42
C TYR A 337 -25.91 -1.89 8.67
N ILE A 338 -27.03 -1.78 9.38
CA ILE A 338 -27.12 -1.01 10.65
C ILE A 338 -26.73 -1.90 11.85
N GLY A 339 -25.93 -1.40 12.80
CA GLY A 339 -25.73 -2.10 14.08
C GLY A 339 -24.48 -1.73 14.90
N HIS A 340 -23.98 -2.74 15.63
CA HIS A 340 -22.75 -2.93 16.42
C HIS A 340 -21.76 -4.02 15.93
N LEU A 341 -20.70 -3.82 15.13
CA LEU A 341 -19.89 -4.89 14.48
C LEU A 341 -19.42 -5.99 15.44
N PHE A 342 -18.69 -5.63 16.49
CA PHE A 342 -18.21 -6.63 17.46
C PHE A 342 -19.33 -7.26 18.31
N ARG A 343 -20.50 -6.62 18.37
CA ARG A 343 -21.68 -7.02 19.15
C ARG A 343 -22.59 -7.96 18.36
N ASP A 344 -22.91 -7.59 17.12
CA ASP A 344 -23.99 -8.20 16.33
C ASP A 344 -23.44 -9.28 15.40
N PHE A 345 -22.25 -9.08 14.81
CA PHE A 345 -21.52 -10.13 14.08
C PHE A 345 -20.78 -11.09 15.04
N LYS A 346 -21.21 -11.26 16.31
CA LYS A 346 -20.48 -12.08 17.29
C LYS A 346 -20.27 -13.52 16.83
N GLY A 347 -21.27 -14.11 16.16
CA GLY A 347 -21.23 -15.46 15.62
C GLY A 347 -21.07 -15.55 14.09
N PHE A 348 -20.62 -14.49 13.42
CA PHE A 348 -20.41 -14.51 11.96
C PHE A 348 -19.43 -15.62 11.55
N THR A 349 -19.78 -16.39 10.53
CA THR A 349 -19.01 -17.56 10.08
C THR A 349 -17.81 -17.15 9.23
N THR A 350 -16.79 -17.99 9.12
CA THR A 350 -15.61 -17.68 8.29
C THR A 350 -15.93 -17.78 6.80
N ILE A 351 -15.32 -16.89 6.01
CA ILE A 351 -15.14 -17.07 4.57
C ILE A 351 -13.74 -17.63 4.37
N ALA A 352 -13.57 -18.54 3.42
CA ALA A 352 -12.25 -19.05 3.07
C ALA A 352 -11.99 -18.98 1.57
N PHE A 353 -10.81 -18.48 1.20
CA PHE A 353 -10.27 -18.57 -0.16
C PHE A 353 -9.34 -19.79 -0.21
N HIS A 354 -9.68 -20.73 -1.08
CA HIS A 354 -8.91 -21.95 -1.28
C HIS A 354 -8.00 -21.74 -2.48
N PHE A 355 -6.69 -21.85 -2.26
CA PHE A 355 -5.67 -21.77 -3.29
C PHE A 355 -5.08 -23.17 -3.57
N ASP A 356 -4.22 -23.27 -4.57
CA ASP A 356 -3.50 -24.50 -4.91
C ASP A 356 -2.48 -24.87 -3.81
N GLY A 357 -2.92 -25.65 -2.82
CA GLY A 357 -2.12 -26.11 -1.67
C GLY A 357 -2.28 -25.33 -0.36
N ALA A 358 -3.04 -24.23 -0.35
CA ALA A 358 -3.24 -23.39 0.84
C ALA A 358 -4.70 -22.94 0.99
N THR A 359 -5.12 -22.59 2.21
CA THR A 359 -6.41 -21.95 2.47
C THR A 359 -6.20 -20.72 3.34
N MET A 360 -6.84 -19.61 2.97
CA MET A 360 -6.86 -18.37 3.75
C MET A 360 -8.26 -18.16 4.30
N GLU A 361 -8.40 -18.29 5.62
CA GLU A 361 -9.64 -17.95 6.33
C GLU A 361 -9.69 -16.46 6.67
N LEU A 362 -10.87 -15.88 6.50
CA LEU A 362 -11.18 -14.47 6.72
C LEU A 362 -12.33 -14.35 7.73
N ASP A 363 -12.12 -13.54 8.76
CA ASP A 363 -13.14 -13.21 9.76
C ASP A 363 -13.85 -11.90 9.41
N LYS A 364 -14.88 -11.56 10.20
CA LYS A 364 -15.66 -10.32 10.04
C LYS A 364 -14.84 -9.02 10.00
N LYS A 365 -13.63 -8.97 10.57
CA LYS A 365 -12.75 -7.79 10.54
C LYS A 365 -12.03 -7.66 9.20
N ASN A 366 -11.85 -8.77 8.47
CA ASN A 366 -11.30 -8.77 7.11
C ASN A 366 -12.36 -8.36 6.08
N LEU A 367 -13.64 -8.66 6.36
CA LEU A 367 -14.75 -8.49 5.41
C LEU A 367 -15.52 -7.17 5.60
N PHE A 368 -15.80 -6.77 6.83
CA PHE A 368 -16.65 -5.62 7.13
C PHE A 368 -15.85 -4.45 7.71
N LYS A 369 -16.11 -3.24 7.18
CA LYS A 369 -15.56 -2.00 7.74
C LYS A 369 -16.63 -1.26 8.53
N GLN A 370 -16.31 -0.90 9.77
CA GLN A 370 -17.12 0.05 10.53
C GLN A 370 -16.83 1.48 10.04
N VAL A 371 -17.80 2.11 9.39
CA VAL A 371 -17.64 3.46 8.81
C VAL A 371 -18.22 4.54 9.73
N TYR A 372 -19.24 4.21 10.51
CA TYR A 372 -19.80 5.10 11.53
C TYR A 372 -20.09 4.33 12.83
N GLN A 373 -20.32 5.02 13.93
CA GLN A 373 -20.70 4.40 15.21
C GLN A 373 -22.06 3.66 15.19
N MET A 374 -22.82 3.76 14.09
CA MET A 374 -24.14 3.12 13.92
C MET A 374 -24.33 2.41 12.55
N TRP A 375 -23.34 2.40 11.65
CA TRP A 375 -23.49 1.90 10.26
C TRP A 375 -22.23 1.16 9.75
N TYR A 376 -22.44 0.02 9.08
CA TYR A 376 -21.42 -0.83 8.43
C TYR A 376 -21.46 -0.74 6.92
N VAL A 377 -20.30 -1.02 6.32
CA VAL A 377 -20.10 -1.43 4.92
C VAL A 377 -20.51 -2.88 4.70
#